data_AF-A0A978T7V1-F1
#
_entry.id   AF-A0A978T7V1-F1
#
_cell.length_a   1.000
_cell.length_b   1.000
_cell.length_c   1.000
_cell.angle_alpha   90.00
_cell.angle_beta   90.00
_cell.angle_gamma   90.00
#
_symmetry.space_group_name_H-M   'P 1'
#
loop_
_entity.id
_entity.type
_entity.pdbx_description
1 polymer ?
#
loop_
_entity_poly.entity_id
_entity_poly.type
_entity_poly.pdbx_seq_one_letter_code
_entity_poly.pdbx_strand_id
1 'polypeptide(L)'
;MNNLNPYEQLGVREDASFEEIQRARKRLQEQYSNNPQVLESIEIAYDAIIMQRLRLRQEGKIKVPDQIRFPEKMQENRNIPPLVEPINVPSFPVFLRELWEPSSGRNLLISGLIFLVLIYSAFSSATGENLPLFLTGGVAACLVFLFLKTRLFWRAFFVTFISFIASVAGGYLLFHLIANTGLQLGISADAFATLFTLVTMWFVGNFLR
;
A
#
# COMPACT_ATOMS: atom_id res chain seq x y z
N MET A 1 29.22 36.29 33.77
CA MET A 1 28.84 35.12 32.94
C MET A 1 29.66 33.94 33.44
N ASN A 2 29.04 33.05 34.21
CA ASN A 2 29.75 31.93 34.85
C ASN A 2 29.84 30.78 33.84
N ASN A 3 31.03 30.59 33.23
CA ASN A 3 31.33 29.49 32.33
C ASN A 3 31.54 28.20 33.13
N LEU A 4 30.53 27.76 33.88
CA LEU A 4 30.56 26.45 34.53
C LEU A 4 30.11 25.41 33.52
N ASN A 5 30.87 24.32 33.44
CA ASN A 5 30.53 23.20 32.59
C ASN A 5 29.20 22.60 33.08
N PRO A 6 28.20 22.36 32.21
CA PRO A 6 26.89 21.81 32.64
C PRO A 6 27.00 20.53 33.47
N TYR A 7 28.02 19.72 33.21
CA TYR A 7 28.35 18.51 33.96
C TYR A 7 28.79 18.81 35.41
N GLU A 8 29.62 19.84 35.60
CA GLU A 8 30.07 20.28 36.94
C GLU A 8 28.92 20.88 37.75
N GLN A 9 28.00 21.59 37.10
CA GLN A 9 26.81 22.16 37.75
C GLN A 9 25.85 21.08 38.27
N LEU A 10 25.80 19.93 37.61
CA LEU A 10 25.06 18.75 38.07
C LEU A 10 25.90 17.82 38.98
N GLY A 11 27.18 18.13 39.21
CA GLY A 11 28.08 17.31 40.03
C GLY A 11 28.41 15.95 39.43
N VAL A 12 28.34 15.83 38.10
CA VAL A 12 28.59 14.59 37.36
C VAL A 12 29.80 14.75 36.45
N ARG A 13 30.48 13.64 36.16
CA ARG A 13 31.58 13.63 35.20
C ARG A 13 31.03 13.66 33.77
N GLU A 14 31.82 14.17 32.81
CA GLU A 14 31.43 14.25 31.39
C GLU A 14 31.13 12.87 30.77
N ASP A 15 31.75 11.81 31.30
CA ASP A 15 31.59 10.41 30.89
C ASP A 15 30.43 9.67 31.59
N ALA A 16 29.67 10.34 32.47
CA ALA A 16 28.60 9.71 33.25
C ALA A 16 27.49 9.10 32.37
N SER A 17 26.87 8.01 32.83
CA SER A 17 25.71 7.43 32.13
C SER A 17 24.50 8.36 32.17
N PHE A 18 23.55 8.23 31.22
CA PHE A 18 22.31 9.00 31.24
C PHE A 18 21.52 8.79 32.55
N GLU A 19 21.55 7.57 33.08
CA GLU A 19 20.91 7.24 34.36
C GLU A 19 21.57 7.93 35.56
N GLU A 20 22.87 8.22 35.50
CA GLU A 20 23.59 8.94 36.56
C GLU A 20 23.23 10.42 36.54
N ILE A 21 23.14 11.02 35.35
CA ILE A 21 22.71 12.41 35.17
C ILE A 21 21.27 12.59 35.68
N GLN A 22 20.37 11.64 35.40
CA GLN A 22 18.99 11.70 35.88
C GLN A 22 18.90 11.56 37.41
N ARG A 23 19.72 10.70 38.01
CA ARG A 23 19.83 10.57 39.47
C ARG A 23 20.38 11.84 40.13
N ALA A 24 21.39 12.46 39.53
CA ALA A 24 21.97 13.71 40.02
C ALA A 24 20.95 14.87 39.98
N ARG A 25 20.22 15.02 38.87
CA ARG A 25 19.11 15.99 38.77
C ARG A 25 18.09 15.79 39.88
N LYS A 26 17.62 14.54 40.07
CA LYS A 26 16.60 14.23 41.08
C LYS A 26 17.09 14.57 42.51
N ARG A 27 18.34 14.24 42.84
CA ARG A 27 18.94 14.57 44.13
C ARG A 27 19.03 16.09 44.37
N LEU A 28 19.46 16.84 43.37
CA LEU A 28 19.58 18.30 43.47
C LEU A 28 18.20 18.98 43.53
N GLN A 29 17.22 18.45 42.79
CA GLN A 29 15.84 18.93 42.84
C GLN A 29 15.23 18.72 44.23
N GLU A 30 15.43 17.56 44.84
CA GLU A 30 14.98 17.27 46.21
C GLU A 30 15.67 18.19 47.24
N GLN A 31 16.98 18.38 47.12
CA GLN A 31 17.79 19.19 48.05
C GLN A 31 17.48 20.70 47.98
N TYR A 32 17.13 21.23 46.79
CA TYR A 32 16.88 22.66 46.56
C TYR A 32 15.40 22.99 46.25
N SER A 33 14.46 22.14 46.69
CA SER A 33 13.02 22.29 46.47
C SER A 33 12.44 23.66 46.86
N ASN A 34 13.11 24.38 47.78
CA ASN A 34 12.65 25.69 48.29
C ASN A 34 13.28 26.90 47.57
N ASN A 35 14.16 26.70 46.58
CA ASN A 35 14.85 27.78 45.86
C ASN A 35 14.61 27.70 44.34
N PRO A 36 13.65 28.47 43.80
CA PRO A 36 13.26 28.37 42.39
C PRO A 36 14.39 28.75 41.42
N GLN A 37 15.25 29.71 41.80
CA GLN A 37 16.40 30.12 40.97
C GLN A 37 17.44 29.01 40.80
N VAL A 38 17.64 28.19 41.83
CA VAL A 38 18.58 27.07 41.77
C VAL A 38 17.99 25.94 40.92
N LEU A 39 16.68 25.68 41.06
CA LEU A 39 15.97 24.71 40.23
C LEU A 39 16.03 25.06 38.74
N GLU A 40 15.78 26.31 38.38
CA GLU A 40 15.89 26.78 36.99
C GLU A 40 17.31 26.56 36.44
N SER A 41 18.33 26.87 37.24
CA SER A 41 19.73 26.65 36.84
C SER A 41 20.04 25.16 36.58
N ILE A 42 19.47 24.25 37.40
CA ILE A 42 19.65 22.79 37.25
C ILE A 42 18.96 22.29 35.98
N GLU A 43 17.78 22.82 35.64
CA GLU A 43 17.06 22.45 34.41
C GLU A 43 17.80 22.93 33.16
N ILE A 44 18.32 24.17 33.17
CA ILE A 44 19.15 24.69 32.08
C ILE A 44 20.39 23.83 31.87
N ALA A 45 21.07 23.41 32.95
CA ALA A 45 22.24 22.53 32.87
C ALA A 45 21.87 21.14 32.31
N TYR A 46 20.73 20.59 32.71
CA TYR A 46 20.24 19.31 32.22
C TYR A 46 19.94 19.33 30.72
N ASP A 47 19.24 20.36 30.24
CA ASP A 47 18.91 20.53 28.83
C ASP A 47 20.16 20.73 27.97
N ALA A 48 21.15 21.48 28.48
CA ALA A 48 22.44 21.64 27.81
C ALA A 48 23.16 20.29 27.61
N ILE A 49 23.16 19.41 28.61
CA ILE A 49 23.75 18.06 28.50
C ILE A 49 22.99 17.21 27.47
N ILE A 50 21.66 17.26 27.46
CA ILE A 50 20.84 16.53 26.48
C ILE A 50 21.17 16.98 25.06
N MET A 51 21.22 18.29 24.82
CA MET A 51 21.52 18.83 23.50
C MET A 51 22.94 18.50 23.04
N GLN A 52 23.92 18.53 23.95
CA GLN A 52 25.30 18.13 23.64
C GLN A 52 25.38 16.63 23.27
N ARG A 53 24.65 15.76 23.96
CA ARG A 53 24.58 14.32 23.63
C ARG A 53 23.82 14.02 22.35
N LEU A 54 22.76 14.78 22.06
CA LEU A 54 22.04 14.70 20.79
C LEU A 54 22.97 15.08 19.63
N ARG A 55 23.73 16.16 19.78
CA ARG A 55 24.74 16.58 18.80
C ARG A 55 25.81 15.52 18.58
N LEU A 56 26.31 14.89 19.66
CA LEU A 56 27.25 13.76 19.54
C LEU A 56 26.65 12.53 18.82
N ARG A 57 25.34 12.27 18.96
CA ARG A 57 24.62 11.24 18.19
C ARG A 57 24.50 11.63 16.71
N GLN A 58 24.21 12.89 16.41
CA GLN A 58 24.10 13.41 15.05
C GLN A 58 25.45 13.45 14.33
N GLU A 59 26.55 13.74 15.04
CA GLU A 59 27.92 13.74 14.52
C GLU A 59 28.48 12.32 14.26
N GLY A 60 27.68 11.26 14.46
CA GLY A 60 28.06 9.87 14.13
C GLY A 60 29.13 9.25 15.03
N LYS A 61 29.48 9.90 16.14
CA LYS A 61 30.49 9.41 17.12
C LYS A 61 29.96 8.33 18.05
N ILE A 62 28.65 8.08 18.03
CA ILE A 62 28.03 6.96 18.75
C ILE A 62 27.77 5.88 17.72
N LYS A 63 28.53 4.77 17.80
CA LYS A 63 28.28 3.57 16.99
C LYS A 63 26.84 3.13 17.24
N VAL A 64 25.99 3.29 16.23
CA VAL A 64 24.67 2.70 16.21
C VAL A 64 24.87 1.19 16.22
N PRO A 65 24.34 0.43 17.20
CA PRO A 65 24.25 -1.00 17.06
C PRO A 65 23.34 -1.29 15.86
N ASP A 66 23.90 -1.86 14.79
CA ASP A 66 23.20 -2.24 13.56
C ASP A 66 22.18 -3.36 13.82
N GLN A 67 21.11 -3.07 14.54
CA GLN A 67 19.99 -3.99 14.79
C GLN A 67 18.67 -3.56 14.15
N ILE A 68 18.71 -2.52 13.32
CA ILE A 68 17.66 -2.25 12.33
C ILE A 68 18.26 -2.50 10.95
N ARG A 69 18.32 -3.80 10.60
CA ARG A 69 18.64 -4.22 9.24
C ARG A 69 17.51 -3.77 8.32
N PHE A 70 17.81 -2.82 7.44
CA PHE A 70 16.93 -2.45 6.34
C PHE A 70 16.58 -3.71 5.52
N PRO A 71 15.29 -4.04 5.31
CA PRO A 71 14.87 -5.23 4.56
C PRO A 71 15.37 -5.26 3.11
N GLU A 72 15.79 -4.12 2.56
CA GLU A 72 16.25 -3.99 1.17
C GLU A 72 17.50 -4.82 0.84
N LYS A 73 18.37 -5.14 1.81
CA LYS A 73 19.59 -5.91 1.53
C LYS A 73 19.43 -7.43 1.59
N MET A 74 18.26 -7.96 1.95
CA MET A 74 18.08 -9.42 2.10
C MET A 74 17.74 -10.16 0.79
N GLN A 75 17.61 -9.47 -0.34
CA GLN A 75 17.19 -10.14 -1.59
C GLN A 75 18.33 -10.74 -2.42
N GLU A 76 19.60 -10.48 -2.09
CA GLU A 76 20.74 -10.93 -2.92
C GLU A 76 21.40 -12.24 -2.47
N ASN A 77 20.96 -12.88 -1.39
CA ASN A 77 21.52 -14.18 -1.00
C ASN A 77 20.44 -15.19 -0.63
N ARG A 78 19.72 -15.66 -1.66
CA ARG A 78 19.01 -16.93 -1.58
C ARG A 78 19.64 -17.89 -2.60
N ASN A 79 20.76 -18.48 -2.20
CA ASN A 79 21.28 -19.70 -2.80
C ASN A 79 20.25 -20.82 -2.62
N ILE A 80 19.34 -20.97 -3.59
CA ILE A 80 18.51 -22.16 -3.77
C ILE A 80 19.07 -22.90 -4.99
N PRO A 81 19.35 -24.21 -4.92
CA PRO A 81 19.77 -24.99 -6.08
C PRO A 81 18.69 -24.92 -7.19
N PRO A 82 19.04 -24.69 -8.47
CA PRO A 82 18.05 -24.57 -9.51
C PRO A 82 17.58 -25.96 -9.91
N LEU A 83 16.40 -26.36 -9.46
CA LEU A 83 15.71 -27.53 -9.98
C LEU A 83 14.32 -27.18 -10.51
N VAL A 84 14.20 -26.06 -11.24
CA VAL A 84 13.13 -25.86 -12.23
C VAL A 84 13.69 -24.87 -13.25
N GLU A 85 13.80 -25.27 -14.51
CA GLU A 85 14.08 -24.35 -15.61
C GLU A 85 13.02 -23.22 -15.58
N PRO A 86 13.42 -21.94 -15.49
CA PRO A 86 12.46 -20.86 -15.63
C PRO A 86 11.97 -20.87 -17.07
N ILE A 87 10.70 -21.25 -17.24
CA ILE A 87 9.96 -21.00 -18.48
C ILE A 87 10.18 -19.53 -18.82
N ASN A 88 10.86 -19.30 -19.93
CA ASN A 88 11.18 -17.99 -20.47
C ASN A 88 9.88 -17.26 -20.82
N VAL A 89 9.30 -16.57 -19.85
CA VAL A 89 8.16 -15.69 -20.07
C VAL A 89 8.68 -14.46 -20.83
N PRO A 90 8.08 -14.11 -21.98
CA PRO A 90 8.55 -12.99 -22.78
C PRO A 90 8.59 -11.71 -21.94
N SER A 91 9.63 -10.90 -22.15
CA SER A 91 9.82 -9.60 -21.49
C SER A 91 8.65 -8.67 -21.82
N PHE A 92 7.67 -8.62 -20.93
CA PHE A 92 6.70 -7.53 -20.93
C PHE A 92 7.38 -6.24 -20.44
N PRO A 93 7.07 -5.07 -21.00
CA PRO A 93 7.54 -3.77 -20.52
C PRO A 93 7.35 -3.64 -19.00
N VAL A 94 8.33 -3.04 -18.30
CA VAL A 94 8.32 -2.89 -16.83
C VAL A 94 7.02 -2.27 -16.30
N PHE A 95 6.46 -1.30 -17.03
CA PHE A 95 5.16 -0.69 -16.76
C PHE A 95 4.00 -1.70 -16.74
N LEU A 96 3.96 -2.67 -17.67
CA LEU A 96 2.93 -3.71 -17.69
C LEU A 96 3.10 -4.70 -16.55
N ARG A 97 4.34 -4.91 -16.08
CA ARG A 97 4.64 -5.76 -14.93
C ARG A 97 4.15 -5.15 -13.61
N GLU A 98 4.22 -3.83 -13.47
CA GLU A 98 3.65 -3.11 -12.32
C GLU A 98 2.12 -3.08 -12.33
N LEU A 99 1.49 -3.10 -13.51
CA LEU A 99 0.04 -3.27 -13.63
C LEU A 99 -0.41 -4.71 -13.37
N TRP A 100 0.44 -5.70 -13.67
CA TRP A 100 0.10 -7.13 -13.66
C TRP A 100 0.62 -7.85 -12.42
N GLU A 101 -0.09 -7.70 -11.30
CA GLU A 101 0.11 -8.53 -10.11
C GLU A 101 -1.06 -9.52 -9.97
N PRO A 102 -0.83 -10.85 -10.10
CA PRO A 102 -1.88 -11.84 -9.97
C PRO A 102 -2.45 -11.79 -8.55
N SER A 103 -3.79 -11.69 -8.46
CA SER A 103 -4.47 -11.71 -7.17
C SER A 103 -4.21 -13.05 -6.45
N SER A 104 -4.10 -13.02 -5.12
CA SER A 104 -3.99 -14.24 -4.30
C SER A 104 -5.08 -15.23 -4.70
N GLY A 105 -4.74 -16.50 -4.95
CA GLY A 105 -5.65 -17.47 -5.58
C GLY A 105 -7.04 -17.58 -4.93
N ARG A 106 -7.15 -17.36 -3.61
CA ARG A 106 -8.44 -17.32 -2.90
C ARG A 106 -9.33 -16.15 -3.34
N ASN A 107 -8.76 -14.97 -3.56
CA ASN A 107 -9.51 -13.79 -4.01
C ASN A 107 -9.93 -13.92 -5.47
N LEU A 108 -9.10 -14.55 -6.30
CA LEU A 108 -9.44 -14.90 -7.68
C LEU A 108 -10.66 -15.82 -7.75
N LEU A 109 -10.73 -16.84 -6.87
CA LEU A 109 -11.88 -17.73 -6.80
C LEU A 109 -13.16 -17.01 -6.38
N ILE A 110 -13.11 -16.16 -5.36
CA ILE A 110 -14.29 -15.41 -4.88
C ILE A 110 -14.78 -14.43 -5.95
N SER A 111 -13.86 -13.65 -6.54
CA SER A 111 -14.19 -12.72 -7.62
C SER A 111 -14.73 -13.47 -8.84
N GLY A 112 -14.09 -14.58 -9.22
CA GLY A 112 -14.56 -15.46 -10.28
C GLY A 112 -15.98 -15.95 -10.05
N LEU A 113 -16.29 -16.43 -8.86
CA LEU A 113 -17.63 -16.95 -8.53
C LEU A 113 -18.69 -15.84 -8.63
N ILE A 114 -18.41 -14.63 -8.12
CA ILE A 114 -19.34 -13.49 -8.19
C ILE A 114 -19.63 -13.09 -9.65
N PHE A 115 -18.58 -12.94 -10.47
CA PHE A 115 -18.76 -12.57 -11.87
C PHE A 115 -19.40 -13.70 -12.69
N LEU A 116 -19.12 -14.96 -12.38
CA LEU A 116 -19.75 -16.11 -13.04
C LEU A 116 -21.26 -16.12 -12.75
N VAL A 117 -21.66 -15.89 -11.49
CA VAL A 117 -23.08 -15.76 -11.12
C VAL A 117 -23.75 -14.60 -11.88
N LEU A 118 -23.09 -13.44 -11.97
CA LEU A 118 -23.61 -12.28 -12.71
C LEU A 118 -23.75 -12.55 -14.22
N ILE A 119 -22.76 -13.21 -14.82
CA ILE A 119 -22.77 -13.60 -16.24
C ILE A 119 -23.88 -14.61 -16.50
N TYR A 120 -24.01 -15.63 -15.65
CA TYR A 120 -25.08 -16.63 -15.75
C TYR A 120 -26.45 -15.97 -15.62
N SER A 121 -26.65 -15.08 -14.65
CA SER A 121 -27.92 -14.36 -14.48
C SER A 121 -28.25 -13.42 -15.65
N ALA A 122 -27.24 -12.77 -16.23
CA ALA A 122 -27.42 -11.92 -17.40
C ALA A 122 -27.79 -12.75 -18.65
N PHE A 123 -27.18 -13.92 -18.82
CA PHE A 123 -27.51 -14.84 -19.90
C PHE A 123 -28.92 -15.41 -19.76
N SER A 124 -29.34 -15.80 -18.54
CA SER A 124 -30.72 -16.23 -18.28
C SER A 124 -31.74 -15.11 -18.48
N SER A 125 -31.33 -13.85 -18.34
CA SER A 125 -32.18 -12.66 -18.47
C SER A 125 -31.96 -11.90 -19.79
N ALA A 126 -31.40 -12.55 -20.82
CA ALA A 126 -30.94 -11.91 -22.07
C ALA A 126 -32.02 -11.12 -22.85
N THR A 127 -33.29 -11.24 -22.48
CA THR A 127 -34.44 -10.55 -23.07
C THR A 127 -35.16 -9.61 -22.10
N GLY A 128 -34.68 -9.45 -20.87
CA GLY A 128 -35.38 -8.75 -19.78
C GLY A 128 -34.86 -7.34 -19.51
N GLU A 129 -35.71 -6.51 -18.92
CA GLU A 129 -35.40 -5.14 -18.43
C GLU A 129 -34.33 -5.11 -17.31
N ASN A 130 -33.94 -6.28 -16.79
CA ASN A 130 -33.01 -6.42 -15.68
C ASN A 130 -31.52 -6.37 -16.09
N LEU A 131 -31.21 -6.34 -17.39
CA LEU A 131 -29.83 -6.28 -17.91
C LEU A 131 -28.99 -5.14 -17.30
N PRO A 132 -29.50 -3.91 -17.13
CA PRO A 132 -28.75 -2.82 -16.50
C PRO A 132 -28.45 -3.04 -15.02
N LEU A 133 -29.29 -3.79 -14.29
CA LEU A 133 -29.07 -4.11 -12.88
C LEU A 133 -27.84 -5.00 -12.72
N PHE A 134 -27.71 -6.04 -13.55
CA PHE A 134 -26.54 -6.93 -13.54
C PHE A 134 -25.25 -6.19 -13.93
N LEU A 135 -25.34 -5.28 -14.91
CA LEU A 135 -24.22 -4.43 -15.30
C LEU A 135 -23.77 -3.52 -14.15
N THR A 136 -24.72 -2.86 -13.49
CA THR A 136 -24.46 -1.99 -12.34
C THR A 136 -23.82 -2.79 -11.19
N GLY A 137 -24.32 -4.00 -10.92
CA GLY A 137 -23.74 -4.91 -9.94
C GLY A 137 -22.30 -5.32 -10.27
N GLY A 138 -22.00 -5.61 -11.54
CA GLY A 138 -20.65 -5.92 -12.01
C GLY A 138 -19.69 -4.73 -11.85
N VAL A 139 -20.15 -3.52 -12.16
CA VAL A 139 -19.37 -2.28 -11.98
C VAL A 139 -19.08 -2.03 -10.50
N ALA A 140 -20.10 -2.13 -9.65
CA ALA A 140 -19.94 -1.97 -8.20
C ALA A 140 -18.98 -3.01 -7.61
N ALA A 141 -19.11 -4.28 -8.00
CA ALA A 141 -18.22 -5.35 -7.58
C ALA A 141 -16.77 -5.05 -7.98
N CYS A 142 -16.53 -4.69 -9.26
CA CYS A 142 -15.20 -4.34 -9.75
C CYS A 142 -14.57 -3.19 -8.95
N LEU A 143 -15.35 -2.14 -8.69
CA LEU A 143 -14.91 -0.97 -7.93
C LEU A 143 -14.55 -1.33 -6.48
N VAL A 144 -15.38 -2.12 -5.81
CA VAL A 144 -15.10 -2.59 -4.43
C VAL A 144 -13.84 -3.44 -4.37
N PHE A 145 -13.66 -4.39 -5.30
CA PHE A 145 -12.45 -5.22 -5.35
C PHE A 145 -11.18 -4.39 -5.56
N LEU A 146 -11.21 -3.41 -6.47
CA LEU A 146 -10.08 -2.50 -6.70
C LEU A 146 -9.83 -1.57 -5.50
N PHE A 147 -10.89 -1.08 -4.85
CA PHE A 147 -10.75 -0.26 -3.65
C PHE A 147 -10.11 -1.03 -2.49
N LEU A 148 -10.49 -2.30 -2.31
CA LEU A 148 -9.89 -3.17 -1.30
C LEU A 148 -8.41 -3.50 -1.61
N LYS A 149 -8.03 -3.59 -2.89
CA LYS A 149 -6.65 -3.93 -3.32
C LYS A 149 -5.70 -2.72 -3.26
N THR A 150 -6.12 -1.57 -3.74
CA THR A 150 -5.22 -0.42 -4.00
C THR A 150 -5.30 0.63 -2.88
N ARG A 151 -6.37 0.67 -2.08
CA ARG A 151 -6.68 1.70 -1.06
C ARG A 151 -6.67 3.16 -1.56
N LEU A 152 -6.44 3.40 -2.85
CA LEU A 152 -6.56 4.69 -3.51
C LEU A 152 -7.82 4.72 -4.37
N PHE A 153 -8.87 5.36 -3.84
CA PHE A 153 -10.19 5.45 -4.48
C PHE A 153 -10.11 6.02 -5.91
N TRP A 154 -9.37 7.12 -6.11
CA TRP A 154 -9.32 7.83 -7.38
C TRP A 154 -8.75 7.00 -8.53
N ARG A 155 -7.66 6.27 -8.28
CA ARG A 155 -7.04 5.41 -9.29
C ARG A 155 -7.98 4.27 -9.67
N ALA A 156 -8.58 3.61 -8.67
CA ALA A 156 -9.57 2.55 -8.91
C ALA A 156 -10.76 3.07 -9.74
N PHE A 157 -11.30 4.24 -9.40
CA PHE A 157 -12.41 4.85 -10.11
C PHE A 157 -12.07 5.11 -11.59
N PHE A 158 -10.96 5.77 -11.90
CA PHE A 158 -10.58 6.05 -13.29
C PHE A 158 -10.34 4.78 -14.12
N VAL A 159 -9.70 3.77 -13.53
CA VAL A 159 -9.48 2.48 -14.19
C VAL A 159 -10.81 1.80 -14.50
N THR A 160 -11.74 1.75 -13.54
CA THR A 160 -13.09 1.18 -13.79
C THR A 160 -13.86 1.96 -14.83
N PHE A 161 -13.78 3.29 -14.81
CA PHE A 161 -14.51 4.16 -15.74
C PHE A 161 -14.02 4.01 -17.18
N ILE A 162 -12.70 4.04 -17.38
CA ILE A 162 -12.07 3.84 -18.70
C ILE A 162 -12.36 2.44 -19.21
N SER A 163 -12.21 1.41 -18.36
CA SER A 163 -12.53 0.04 -18.72
C SER A 163 -14.00 -0.16 -19.08
N PHE A 164 -14.90 0.50 -18.35
CA PHE A 164 -16.34 0.39 -18.60
C PHE A 164 -16.71 0.96 -19.96
N ILE A 165 -16.27 2.18 -20.27
CA ILE A 165 -16.53 2.83 -21.56
C ILE A 165 -15.93 2.01 -22.70
N ALA A 166 -14.66 1.61 -22.57
CA ALA A 166 -13.96 0.84 -23.59
C ALA A 166 -14.66 -0.52 -23.83
N SER A 167 -15.13 -1.17 -22.78
CA SER A 167 -15.76 -2.48 -22.90
C SER A 167 -17.17 -2.40 -23.49
N VAL A 168 -18.00 -1.46 -23.05
CA VAL A 168 -19.35 -1.28 -23.61
C VAL A 168 -19.27 -0.93 -25.11
N ALA A 169 -18.42 0.03 -25.48
CA ALA A 169 -18.20 0.38 -26.88
C ALA A 169 -17.66 -0.81 -27.69
N GLY A 170 -16.67 -1.53 -27.13
CA GLY A 170 -16.11 -2.73 -27.73
C GLY A 170 -17.15 -3.83 -27.95
N GLY A 171 -18.07 -4.04 -27.01
CA GLY A 171 -19.15 -5.02 -27.09
C GLY A 171 -20.11 -4.75 -28.24
N TYR A 172 -20.57 -3.50 -28.39
CA TYR A 172 -21.43 -3.11 -29.51
C TYR A 172 -20.72 -3.17 -30.86
N LEU A 173 -19.45 -2.72 -30.93
CA LEU A 173 -18.66 -2.80 -32.16
C LEU A 173 -18.47 -4.26 -32.59
N LEU A 174 -18.12 -5.16 -31.66
CA LEU A 174 -17.99 -6.59 -31.95
C LEU A 174 -19.31 -7.21 -32.41
N PHE A 175 -20.42 -6.88 -31.75
CA PHE A 175 -21.75 -7.36 -32.17
C PHE A 175 -22.07 -6.93 -33.61
N HIS A 176 -21.84 -5.66 -33.95
CA HIS A 176 -22.09 -5.13 -35.29
C HIS A 176 -21.16 -5.74 -36.34
N LEU A 177 -19.90 -6.00 -36.01
CA LEU A 177 -18.97 -6.68 -36.90
C LEU A 177 -19.44 -8.11 -37.19
N ILE A 178 -19.91 -8.84 -36.18
CA ILE A 178 -20.44 -10.21 -36.34
C ILE A 178 -21.75 -10.18 -37.15
N ALA A 179 -22.66 -9.24 -36.85
CA ALA A 179 -23.90 -9.09 -37.60
C ALA A 179 -23.64 -8.81 -39.09
N ASN A 180 -22.61 -8.02 -39.42
CA ASN A 180 -22.19 -7.75 -40.79
C ASN A 180 -21.67 -8.99 -41.54
N THR A 181 -21.24 -10.04 -40.83
CA THR A 181 -20.84 -11.31 -41.45
C THR A 181 -22.02 -12.21 -41.81
N GLY A 182 -23.25 -11.80 -41.51
CA GLY A 182 -24.47 -12.57 -41.78
C GLY A 182 -24.82 -13.59 -40.69
N LEU A 183 -24.05 -13.63 -39.60
CA LEU A 183 -24.26 -14.55 -38.48
C LEU A 183 -25.23 -13.95 -37.47
N GLN A 184 -26.46 -14.48 -37.43
CA GLN A 184 -27.47 -14.06 -36.46
C GLN A 184 -27.20 -14.73 -35.11
N LEU A 185 -26.56 -14.00 -34.21
CA LEU A 185 -26.54 -14.35 -32.80
C LEU A 185 -27.98 -14.17 -32.28
N GLY A 186 -28.64 -15.25 -31.85
CA GLY A 186 -30.00 -15.21 -31.28
C GLY A 186 -30.08 -14.52 -29.91
N ILE A 187 -29.25 -13.50 -29.70
CA ILE A 187 -29.03 -12.74 -28.47
C ILE A 187 -29.16 -11.26 -28.84
N SER A 188 -29.80 -10.46 -27.99
CA SER A 188 -29.91 -9.01 -28.19
C SER A 188 -28.52 -8.34 -28.15
N ALA A 189 -28.38 -7.22 -28.85
CA ALA A 189 -27.14 -6.44 -28.83
C ALA A 189 -26.77 -6.01 -27.39
N ASP A 190 -27.78 -5.64 -26.60
CA ASP A 190 -27.62 -5.22 -25.21
C ASP A 190 -27.13 -6.37 -24.32
N ALA A 191 -27.68 -7.58 -24.50
CA ALA A 191 -27.23 -8.75 -23.75
C ALA A 191 -25.79 -9.14 -24.13
N PHE A 192 -25.41 -9.04 -25.40
CA PHE A 192 -24.03 -9.30 -25.81
C PHE A 192 -23.05 -8.27 -25.22
N ALA A 193 -23.39 -6.97 -25.27
CA ALA A 193 -22.57 -5.91 -24.72
C ALA A 193 -22.40 -6.03 -23.20
N THR A 194 -23.45 -6.39 -22.47
CA THR A 194 -23.39 -6.60 -21.02
C THR A 194 -22.51 -7.79 -20.63
N LEU A 195 -22.64 -8.93 -21.32
CA LEU A 195 -21.79 -10.11 -21.09
C LEU A 195 -20.32 -9.78 -21.36
N PHE A 196 -20.03 -9.11 -22.48
CA PHE A 196 -18.68 -8.67 -22.82
C PHE A 196 -18.10 -7.73 -21.74
N THR A 197 -18.92 -6.82 -21.22
CA THR A 197 -18.54 -5.89 -20.16
C THR A 197 -18.23 -6.60 -18.84
N LEU A 198 -19.05 -7.57 -18.44
CA LEU A 198 -18.82 -8.36 -17.22
C LEU A 198 -17.52 -9.17 -17.29
N VAL A 199 -17.23 -9.79 -18.44
CA VAL A 199 -15.97 -10.54 -18.64
C VAL A 199 -14.76 -9.61 -18.57
N THR A 200 -14.84 -8.46 -19.24
CA THR A 200 -13.76 -7.47 -19.22
C THR A 200 -13.53 -6.91 -17.82
N MET A 201 -14.60 -6.58 -17.08
CA MET A 201 -14.49 -6.09 -15.71
C MET A 201 -13.94 -7.13 -14.74
N TRP A 202 -14.28 -8.41 -14.91
CA TRP A 202 -13.69 -9.49 -14.14
C TRP A 202 -12.17 -9.54 -14.35
N PHE A 203 -11.72 -9.41 -15.60
CA PHE A 203 -10.31 -9.41 -15.93
C PHE A 203 -9.59 -8.20 -15.34
N VAL A 204 -10.15 -7.00 -15.50
CA VAL A 204 -9.57 -5.76 -14.97
C VAL A 204 -9.52 -5.77 -13.44
N GLY A 205 -10.55 -6.28 -12.76
CA GLY A 205 -10.57 -6.36 -11.31
C GLY A 205 -9.57 -7.36 -10.72
N ASN A 206 -9.18 -8.40 -11.47
CA ASN A 206 -8.26 -9.43 -10.98
C ASN A 206 -6.80 -9.16 -11.35
N PHE A 207 -6.55 -8.70 -12.58
CA PHE A 207 -5.21 -8.61 -13.14
C PHE A 207 -4.63 -7.20 -13.13
N LEU A 208 -5.46 -6.14 -13.01
CA LEU A 208 -4.97 -4.77 -12.92
C LEU A 208 -4.77 -4.33 -11.46
N ARG A 209 -3.88 -3.35 -11.24
CA ARG A 209 -3.52 -2.77 -9.94
C ARG A 209 -3.89 -1.29 -9.84
#